data_AF-A0A931Q3H2-F1
#
_entry.id   AF-A0A931Q3H2-F1
#
_cell.length_a   1.000
_cell.length_b   1.000
_cell.length_c   1.000
_cell.angle_alpha   90.00
_cell.angle_beta   90.00
_cell.angle_gamma   90.00
#
_symmetry.space_group_name_H-M   'P 1'
#
loop_
_entity.id
_entity.type
_entity.pdbx_description
1 polymer ?
#
loop_
_entity_poly.entity_id
_entity_poly.type
_entity_poly.pdbx_seq_one_letter_code
_entity_poly.pdbx_strand_id
1 'polypeptide(L)' 'MKLKGWKNVNPGAVCTEAGSALQFKTGSWRAYRPKWIEENCIQCLFYWAYCPDMAVNVKDGKMTGFNYDY' A
#
# COMPACT_ATOMS: atom_id res chain seq x y z
N MET A 1 10.03 -12.60 -5.18
CA MET A 1 10.71 -12.79 -3.88
C MET A 1 11.03 -14.27 -3.72
N LYS A 2 12.27 -14.65 -3.36
CA LYS A 2 12.61 -16.05 -3.09
C LYS A 2 12.30 -16.35 -1.63
N LEU A 3 11.42 -17.32 -1.37
CA LEU A 3 11.08 -17.69 0.01
C LEU A 3 12.33 -18.17 0.76
N LYS A 4 12.52 -17.69 1.98
CA LYS A 4 13.59 -18.16 2.85
C LYS A 4 13.25 -19.58 3.30
N GLY A 5 14.21 -20.50 3.21
CA GLY A 5 14.08 -21.81 3.84
C GLY A 5 14.13 -21.70 5.37
N TRP A 6 13.66 -22.73 6.07
CA TRP A 6 13.56 -22.74 7.53
C TRP A 6 14.89 -22.49 8.28
N LYS A 7 16.05 -22.76 7.65
CA LYS A 7 17.37 -22.47 8.23
C LYS A 7 17.75 -20.99 8.18
N ASN A 8 17.05 -20.20 7.37
CA ASN A 8 17.39 -18.80 7.07
C ASN A 8 16.38 -17.82 7.69
N VAL A 9 15.42 -18.31 8.48
CA VAL A 9 14.51 -17.44 9.25
C VAL A 9 15.13 -17.14 10.62
N ASN A 10 14.81 -15.97 11.17
CA ASN A 10 15.24 -15.60 12.51
C ASN A 10 14.65 -16.57 13.54
N PRO A 11 15.35 -16.88 14.66
CA PRO A 11 14.78 -17.60 15.78
C PRO A 11 13.44 -16.98 16.21
N GLY A 12 12.39 -17.80 16.37
CA GLY A 12 11.05 -17.34 16.71
C GLY A 12 10.34 -16.51 15.62
N ALA A 13 10.85 -16.49 14.38
CA ALA A 13 10.31 -15.71 13.26
C ALA A 13 10.19 -14.20 13.56
N VAL A 14 11.07 -13.67 14.41
CA VAL A 14 11.06 -12.26 14.81
C VAL A 14 11.30 -11.35 13.59
N CYS A 15 10.39 -10.42 13.35
CA CYS A 15 10.52 -9.36 12.35
C CYS A 15 11.47 -8.28 12.86
N THR A 16 12.67 -8.20 12.28
CA THR A 16 13.71 -7.24 12.66
C THR A 16 13.74 -5.98 11.81
N GLU A 17 13.05 -5.98 10.67
CA GLU A 17 13.04 -4.89 9.70
C GLU A 17 11.76 -4.06 9.85
N ALA A 18 11.93 -2.78 10.23
CA ALA A 18 10.82 -1.82 10.27
C ALA A 18 10.25 -1.60 8.87
N GLY A 19 8.92 -1.52 8.76
CA GLY A 19 8.25 -1.33 7.46
C GLY A 19 8.33 -2.55 6.53
N SER A 20 8.74 -3.72 7.01
CA SER A 20 8.82 -4.96 6.21
C SER A 20 7.49 -5.39 5.57
N ALA A 21 6.35 -4.93 6.10
CA ALA A 21 5.04 -5.11 5.49
C ALA A 21 4.97 -4.57 4.04
N LEU A 22 5.72 -3.51 3.71
CA LEU A 22 5.82 -2.96 2.35
C LEU A 22 6.47 -3.94 1.36
N GLN A 23 7.14 -5.00 1.79
CA GLN A 23 7.64 -6.02 0.87
C GLN A 23 6.51 -6.90 0.33
N PHE A 24 5.34 -6.89 0.98
CA PHE A 24 4.18 -7.67 0.61
C PHE A 24 3.18 -6.80 -0.18
N LYS A 25 3.25 -6.90 -1.51
CA LYS A 25 2.35 -6.19 -2.41
C LYS A 25 0.95 -6.83 -2.41
N THR A 26 -0.06 -6.09 -1.98
CA THR A 26 -1.47 -6.52 -1.89
C THR A 26 -2.27 -6.28 -3.18
N GLY A 27 -1.69 -5.60 -4.17
CA GLY A 27 -2.42 -5.20 -5.37
C GLY A 27 -2.97 -6.33 -6.24
N SER A 28 -2.45 -7.56 -6.08
CA SER A 28 -2.99 -8.74 -6.75
C SER A 28 -4.35 -9.19 -6.22
N TRP A 29 -4.80 -8.68 -5.07
CA TRP A 29 -6.07 -9.06 -4.43
C TRP A 29 -7.30 -8.45 -5.13
N ARG A 30 -7.08 -7.46 -6.00
CA ARG A 30 -8.16 -6.66 -6.58
C ARG A 30 -8.96 -7.42 -7.64
N ALA A 31 -10.27 -7.54 -7.43
CA ALA A 31 -11.25 -7.77 -8.49
C ALA A 31 -11.67 -6.46 -9.19
N TYR A 32 -11.65 -5.35 -8.44
CA TYR A 32 -11.98 -4.00 -8.90
C TYR A 32 -10.94 -3.01 -8.36
N ARG A 33 -10.87 -1.83 -8.99
CA ARG A 33 -9.97 -0.75 -8.55
C ARG A 33 -10.65 0.61 -8.62
N PRO A 34 -10.33 1.55 -7.72
CA PRO A 34 -10.83 2.91 -7.83
C PRO A 34 -10.27 3.59 -9.09
N LYS A 35 -11.07 4.46 -9.71
CA LYS A 35 -10.62 5.35 -10.77
C LYS A 35 -10.76 6.78 -10.27
N TRP A 36 -9.66 7.52 -10.25
CA TRP A 36 -9.70 8.94 -9.92
C TRP A 36 -10.17 9.73 -11.14
N ILE A 37 -11.17 10.58 -10.92
CA ILE A 37 -11.73 11.51 -11.89
C ILE A 37 -11.37 12.90 -11.35
N GLU A 38 -10.28 13.47 -11.87
CA GLU A 38 -9.62 14.66 -11.31
C GLU A 38 -10.54 15.88 -11.38
N GLU A 39 -11.29 16.02 -12.46
CA GLU A 39 -12.25 17.10 -12.71
C GLU A 39 -13.35 17.22 -11.64
N ASN A 40 -13.65 16.11 -10.93
CA ASN A 40 -14.66 16.06 -9.88
C ASN A 40 -14.05 16.13 -8.47
N CYS A 41 -12.72 16.15 -8.34
CA CYS A 41 -12.04 16.01 -7.06
C CYS A 41 -11.86 17.36 -6.36
N ILE A 42 -12.52 17.53 -5.21
CA ILE A 42 -12.39 18.74 -4.37
C ILE A 42 -11.20 18.70 -3.40
N GLN A 43 -10.34 17.69 -3.49
CA GLN A 43 -9.16 17.52 -2.62
C GLN A 43 -9.48 17.50 -1.11
N CYS A 44 -10.60 16.89 -0.71
CA CYS A 44 -10.99 16.76 0.70
C CYS A 44 -10.19 15.70 1.50
N LEU A 45 -9.37 14.90 0.81
CA LEU A 45 -8.50 13.86 1.39
C LEU A 45 -9.19 12.75 2.20
N PHE A 46 -10.53 12.63 2.16
CA PHE A 46 -11.20 11.51 2.83
C PHE A 46 -10.76 10.15 2.31
N TYR A 47 -10.58 10.01 1.00
CA TYR A 47 -10.06 8.78 0.41
C TYR A 47 -8.66 8.42 0.93
N TRP A 48 -7.83 9.42 1.27
CA TRP A 48 -6.51 9.21 1.85
C TRP A 48 -6.62 8.78 3.32
N ALA A 49 -7.43 9.48 4.11
CA ALA A 49 -7.60 9.20 5.54
C ALA A 49 -8.26 7.84 5.82
N TYR A 50 -9.18 7.40 4.95
CA TYR A 50 -9.93 6.15 5.13
C TYR A 50 -9.33 4.95 4.39
N CYS A 51 -8.26 5.12 3.62
CA CYS A 51 -7.63 3.99 2.94
C CYS A 51 -6.94 3.08 3.97
N PRO A 52 -7.35 1.81 4.11
CA PRO A 52 -6.75 0.91 5.11
C PRO A 52 -5.32 0.49 4.76
N ASP A 53 -4.97 0.48 3.47
CA ASP A 53 -3.68 0.00 2.94
C ASP A 53 -2.71 1.13 2.59
N MET A 54 -3.05 2.39 2.88
CA MET A 54 -2.24 3.57 2.51
C MET A 54 -1.91 3.64 1.00
N ALA A 55 -2.82 3.14 0.16
CA ALA A 55 -2.66 3.05 -1.30
C ALA A 55 -3.04 4.34 -2.05
N VAL A 56 -3.14 5.48 -1.35
CA VAL A 56 -3.49 6.79 -1.93
C VAL A 56 -2.27 7.71 -1.84
N ASN A 57 -1.78 8.15 -2.99
CA ASN A 57 -0.65 9.06 -3.07
C ASN A 57 -1.11 10.51 -2.92
N VAL A 58 -0.56 11.21 -1.93
CA VAL A 58 -0.81 12.64 -1.70
C VAL A 58 0.53 13.36 -1.71
N LYS A 59 0.59 14.47 -2.46
CA LYS A 59 1.75 15.36 -2.51
C LYS A 59 1.27 16.80 -2.38
N ASP A 60 1.91 17.57 -1.50
CA ASP A 60 1.58 18.99 -1.27
C ASP A 60 0.08 19.20 -0.93
N GLY A 61 -0.50 18.26 -0.17
CA GLY A 61 -1.91 18.28 0.23
C GLY A 61 -2.91 17.91 -0.88
N LYS A 62 -2.45 17.43 -2.04
CA LYS A 62 -3.29 17.04 -3.17
C LYS A 62 -3.11 15.56 -3.52
N MET A 63 -4.22 14.89 -3.81
CA MET A 63 -4.21 13.58 -4.46
C MET A 63 -3.44 13.64 -5.77
N THR A 64 -2.61 12.63 -5.99
CA THR A 64 -1.82 12.46 -7.23
C THR A 64 -2.05 11.10 -7.88
N GLY A 65 -2.77 10.19 -7.22
CA GLY A 65 -3.15 8.89 -7.79
C GLY A 65 -3.21 7.77 -6.75
N PHE A 66 -3.57 6.58 -7.22
CA PHE A 66 -3.56 5.37 -6.41
C PHE A 66 -2.29 4.56 -6.65
N ASN A 67 -1.72 4.00 -5.59
CA ASN A 67 -0.66 3.02 -5.66
C ASN A 67 -1.25 1.63 -5.88
N TYR A 68 -1.35 1.20 -7.14
CA TYR A 68 -1.89 -0.12 -7.47
C TYR A 68 -0.94 -1.28 -7.15
N ASP A 69 0.22 -1.08 -6.53
CA ASP A 69 0.93 -2.23 -5.94
C ASP A 69 0.27 -2.71 -4.64
N TYR A 70 -0.62 -1.89 -4.04
CA TYR A 70 -1.30 -2.19 -2.79
C TYR A 70 -2.83 -2.09 -2.92
#